data_AF-A0A4U3MC17-F1
#
_entry.id   AF-A0A4U3MC17-F1
#
_cell.length_a   1.000
_cell.length_b   1.000
_cell.length_c   1.000
_cell.angle_alpha   90.00
_cell.angle_beta   90.00
_cell.angle_gamma   90.00
#
_symmetry.space_group_name_H-M   'P 1'
#
loop_
_entity.id
_entity.type
_entity.pdbx_description
1 polymer ?
#
loop_
_entity_poly.entity_id
_entity_poly.type
_entity_poly.pdbx_seq_one_letter_code
_entity_poly.pdbx_strand_id
1 'polypeptide(L)'
;DNIAKNMLYDTLGGDAKAKREMYQRYLHKTPSIEEPQFSSEEALVILQKLYTEKATKPDYQAIYDSMKQSVFHERMETPTTQGKVAHKIGSYDEFIHDMGILETPHPFALAIFTKGPDNAKSAAFIASVTDKLWQLQVSEYPNQ
;
A
#
# COMPACT_ATOMS: atom_id res chain seq x y z
N ASP A 1 3.77 12.89 3.95
CA ASP A 1 3.85 14.10 4.79
C ASP A 1 2.77 14.05 5.86
N ASN A 2 3.13 14.27 7.13
CA ASN A 2 2.18 14.18 8.25
C ASN A 2 1.29 15.43 8.39
N ILE A 3 1.79 16.61 8.02
CA ILE A 3 1.03 17.86 8.05
C ILE A 3 -0.04 17.83 6.96
N ALA A 4 0.33 17.44 5.73
CA ALA A 4 -0.63 17.31 4.63
C ALA A 4 -1.76 16.32 4.97
N LYS A 5 -1.44 15.18 5.60
CA LYS A 5 -2.44 14.22 6.09
C LYS A 5 -3.42 14.89 7.07
N ASN A 6 -2.93 15.68 8.02
CA ASN A 6 -3.79 16.36 8.99
C ASN A 6 -4.69 17.40 8.31
N MET A 7 -4.15 18.20 7.38
CA MET A 7 -4.94 19.15 6.61
C MET A 7 -6.04 18.47 5.76
N LEU A 8 -5.75 17.28 5.20
CA LEU A 8 -6.75 16.48 4.51
C LEU A 8 -7.85 15.99 5.46
N TYR A 9 -7.49 15.58 6.69
CA TYR A 9 -8.50 15.25 7.69
C TYR A 9 -9.38 16.45 8.05
N ASP A 10 -8.80 17.62 8.26
CA ASP A 10 -9.55 18.85 8.54
C ASP A 10 -10.52 19.17 7.39
N THR A 11 -10.05 19.05 6.15
CA THR A 11 -10.86 19.26 4.94
C THR A 11 -12.05 18.28 4.85
N LEU A 12 -11.86 17.05 5.32
CA LEU A 12 -12.90 16.01 5.35
C LEU A 12 -13.83 16.10 6.58
N GLY A 13 -13.71 17.14 7.40
CA GLY A 13 -14.53 17.36 8.59
C GLY A 13 -14.03 16.59 9.82
N GLY A 14 -12.71 16.39 9.91
CA GLY A 14 -12.02 15.74 11.02
C GLY A 14 -11.67 14.27 10.76
N ASP A 15 -10.65 13.78 11.47
CA ASP A 15 -10.11 12.43 11.29
C ASP A 15 -11.14 11.34 11.62
N ALA A 16 -11.93 11.52 12.68
CA ALA A 16 -12.96 10.55 13.07
C ALA A 16 -14.04 10.36 12.00
N LYS A 17 -14.45 11.45 11.34
CA LYS A 17 -15.42 11.39 10.23
C LYS A 17 -14.80 10.73 9.00
N ALA A 18 -13.61 11.16 8.62
CA ALA A 18 -12.89 10.60 7.48
C ALA A 18 -12.64 9.09 7.65
N LYS A 19 -12.18 8.65 8.82
CA LYS A 19 -11.96 7.23 9.15
C LYS A 19 -13.25 6.42 9.03
N ARG A 20 -14.35 6.87 9.63
CA ARG A 20 -15.65 6.18 9.50
C ARG A 20 -16.08 6.04 8.04
N GLU A 21 -16.01 7.13 7.28
CA GLU A 21 -16.45 7.11 5.88
C GLU A 21 -15.57 6.19 5.01
N MET A 22 -14.24 6.23 5.15
CA MET A 22 -13.36 5.37 4.34
C MET A 22 -13.53 3.89 4.69
N TYR A 23 -13.60 3.53 5.97
CA TYR A 23 -13.76 2.13 6.39
C TYR A 23 -15.14 1.59 6.01
N GLN A 24 -16.20 2.39 6.15
CA GLN A 24 -17.55 1.96 5.77
C GLN A 24 -17.69 1.82 4.26
N ARG A 25 -17.17 2.76 3.46
CA ARG A 25 -17.34 2.75 2.00
C ARG A 25 -16.42 1.75 1.30
N TYR A 26 -15.19 1.57 1.79
CA TYR A 26 -14.20 0.73 1.11
C TYR A 26 -14.13 -0.68 1.68
N LEU A 27 -14.32 -0.83 2.99
CA LEU A 27 -14.18 -2.10 3.69
C LEU A 27 -15.48 -2.64 4.28
N HIS A 28 -16.56 -1.85 4.27
CA HIS A 28 -17.84 -2.19 4.91
C HIS A 28 -17.67 -2.51 6.41
N LYS A 29 -16.78 -1.79 7.09
CA LYS A 29 -16.43 -2.00 8.51
C LYS A 29 -16.52 -0.71 9.32
N THR A 30 -16.64 -0.88 10.64
CA THR A 30 -16.52 0.21 11.62
C THR A 30 -15.08 0.25 12.13
N PRO A 31 -14.37 1.39 12.02
CA PRO A 31 -13.00 1.50 12.52
C PRO A 31 -12.95 1.78 14.02
N SER A 32 -11.83 1.38 14.65
CA SER A 32 -11.33 2.09 15.83
C SER A 32 -10.85 3.48 15.40
N ILE A 33 -11.28 4.53 16.10
CA ILE A 33 -10.91 5.90 15.73
C ILE A 33 -9.51 6.23 16.23
N GLU A 34 -9.22 5.82 17.45
CA GLU A 34 -7.94 6.05 18.13
C GLU A 34 -6.83 5.19 17.52
N GLU A 35 -7.13 3.92 17.25
CA GLU A 35 -6.16 2.93 16.78
C GLU A 35 -6.66 2.19 15.53
N PRO A 36 -6.76 2.87 14.37
CA PRO A 36 -7.22 2.24 13.13
C PRO A 36 -6.28 1.10 12.71
N GLN A 37 -6.87 -0.04 12.32
CA GLN A 37 -6.15 -1.26 11.95
C GLN A 37 -6.42 -1.61 10.48
N PHE A 38 -5.47 -2.30 9.84
CA PHE A 38 -5.69 -3.00 8.58
C PHE A 38 -5.12 -4.42 8.66
N SER A 39 -5.84 -5.38 8.09
CA SER A 39 -5.24 -6.63 7.64
C SER A 39 -4.63 -6.47 6.24
N SER A 40 -3.73 -7.39 5.85
CA SER A 40 -3.22 -7.44 4.48
C SER A 40 -4.34 -7.61 3.45
N GLU A 41 -5.38 -8.39 3.75
CA GLU A 41 -6.54 -8.58 2.86
C GLU A 41 -7.34 -7.27 2.67
N GLU A 42 -7.53 -6.48 3.73
CA GLU A 42 -8.20 -5.19 3.64
C GLU A 42 -7.40 -4.19 2.79
N ALA A 43 -6.07 -4.21 2.91
CA ALA A 43 -5.21 -3.44 2.02
C ALA A 43 -5.37 -3.87 0.54
N LEU A 44 -5.52 -5.17 0.27
CA LEU A 44 -5.79 -5.67 -1.10
C LEU A 44 -7.14 -5.20 -1.64
N VAL A 45 -8.19 -5.13 -0.82
CA VAL A 45 -9.49 -4.57 -1.23
C VAL A 45 -9.34 -3.11 -1.69
N ILE A 46 -8.58 -2.32 -0.95
CA ILE A 46 -8.32 -0.91 -1.28
C ILE A 46 -7.47 -0.79 -2.55
N LEU A 47 -6.38 -1.57 -2.66
CA LEU A 47 -5.50 -1.57 -3.83
C LEU A 47 -6.24 -2.01 -5.10
N GLN A 48 -7.08 -3.04 -5.02
CA GLN A 48 -7.88 -3.51 -6.15
C GLN A 48 -8.84 -2.43 -6.63
N LYS A 49 -9.52 -1.73 -5.71
CA LYS A 49 -10.40 -0.62 -6.05
C LYS A 49 -9.63 0.50 -6.74
N LEU A 50 -8.50 0.93 -6.18
CA LEU A 50 -7.64 1.97 -6.76
C LEU A 50 -7.19 1.57 -8.17
N TYR A 51 -6.67 0.36 -8.33
CA TYR A 51 -6.13 -0.13 -9.60
C TYR A 51 -7.17 -0.28 -10.70
N THR A 52 -8.39 -0.68 -10.34
CA THR A 52 -9.50 -0.83 -11.28
C THR A 52 -10.04 0.54 -11.69
N GLU A 53 -10.30 1.41 -10.72
CA GLU A 53 -11.01 2.67 -10.96
C GLU A 53 -10.12 3.77 -11.54
N LYS A 54 -8.79 3.70 -11.37
CA LYS A 54 -7.87 4.67 -11.98
C LYS A 54 -7.97 4.72 -13.51
N ALA A 55 -8.49 3.66 -14.15
CA ALA A 55 -8.69 3.63 -15.61
C ALA A 55 -9.69 4.70 -16.10
N THR A 56 -10.65 5.09 -15.26
CA THR A 56 -11.70 6.08 -15.59
C THR A 56 -11.74 7.28 -14.66
N LYS A 57 -10.97 7.26 -13.56
CA LYS A 57 -10.87 8.35 -12.58
C LYS A 57 -9.46 8.95 -12.59
N PRO A 58 -9.24 10.10 -13.25
CA PRO A 58 -7.92 10.75 -13.32
C PRO A 58 -7.29 11.02 -11.95
N ASP A 59 -8.10 11.38 -10.95
CA ASP A 59 -7.60 11.63 -9.58
C ASP A 59 -7.05 10.35 -8.93
N TYR A 60 -7.62 9.18 -9.26
CA TYR A 60 -7.12 7.90 -8.76
C TYR A 60 -5.83 7.51 -9.49
N GLN A 61 -5.72 7.84 -10.77
CA GLN A 61 -4.46 7.70 -11.51
C GLN A 61 -3.39 8.61 -10.90
N ALA A 62 -3.71 9.85 -10.54
CA ALA A 62 -2.78 10.75 -9.84
C ALA A 62 -2.34 10.21 -8.47
N ILE A 63 -3.24 9.60 -7.69
CA ILE A 63 -2.87 8.91 -6.45
C ILE A 63 -1.90 7.75 -6.75
N TYR A 64 -2.22 6.91 -7.73
CA TYR A 64 -1.36 5.80 -8.14
C TYR A 64 0.04 6.28 -8.58
N ASP A 65 0.10 7.33 -9.38
CA ASP A 65 1.36 7.93 -9.83
C ASP A 65 2.14 8.53 -8.66
N SER A 66 1.47 9.15 -7.69
CA SER A 66 2.13 9.64 -6.47
C SER A 66 2.77 8.51 -5.66
N MET A 67 2.18 7.30 -5.66
CA MET A 67 2.74 6.11 -5.01
C MET A 67 3.99 5.61 -5.75
N LYS A 68 4.07 5.77 -7.07
CA LYS A 68 5.27 5.48 -7.86
C LYS A 68 6.40 6.49 -7.65
N GLN A 69 6.03 7.75 -7.38
CA GLN A 69 6.96 8.86 -7.11
C GLN A 69 7.27 9.01 -5.61
N SER A 70 6.96 7.99 -4.81
CA SER A 70 7.38 7.90 -3.40
C SER A 70 8.90 8.09 -3.29
N VAL A 71 9.33 8.91 -2.33
CA VAL A 71 10.76 9.17 -2.06
C VAL A 71 11.40 8.11 -1.17
N PHE A 72 10.62 7.13 -0.69
CA PHE A 72 11.11 6.06 0.17
C PHE A 72 11.53 4.85 -0.68
N HIS A 73 12.79 4.85 -1.10
CA HIS A 73 13.41 3.78 -1.91
C HIS A 73 13.80 2.58 -1.03
N GLU A 74 12.80 1.93 -0.44
CA GLU A 74 12.95 0.77 0.44
C GLU A 74 11.72 -0.17 0.37
N ARG A 75 11.83 -1.34 1.00
CA ARG A 75 10.75 -2.34 1.16
C ARG A 75 10.30 -2.92 -0.20
N MET A 76 9.11 -2.58 -0.69
CA MET A 76 8.66 -3.09 -2.01
C MET A 76 9.42 -2.43 -3.17
N GLU A 77 10.09 -1.30 -2.94
CA GLU A 77 11.04 -0.71 -3.88
C GLU A 77 12.43 -1.31 -3.62
N THR A 78 12.93 -2.03 -4.62
CA THR A 78 14.21 -2.74 -4.62
C THR A 78 14.90 -2.49 -5.97
N PRO A 79 16.19 -2.83 -6.13
CA PRO A 79 16.84 -2.81 -7.44
C PRO A 79 16.10 -3.64 -8.51
N THR A 80 15.33 -4.66 -8.11
CA THR A 80 14.55 -5.52 -9.02
C THR A 80 13.26 -4.82 -9.48
N THR A 81 12.60 -4.09 -8.58
CA THR A 81 11.26 -3.51 -8.79
C THR A 81 11.27 -2.01 -9.08
N GLN A 82 12.43 -1.36 -9.00
CA GLN A 82 12.62 0.08 -9.20
C GLN A 82 11.96 0.57 -10.50
N GLY A 83 11.19 1.65 -10.38
CA GLY A 83 10.42 2.25 -11.49
C GLY A 83 9.18 1.45 -11.93
N LYS A 84 8.95 0.27 -11.36
CA LYS A 84 7.83 -0.65 -11.67
C LYS A 84 7.02 -1.03 -10.42
N VAL A 85 7.02 -0.16 -9.41
CA VAL A 85 6.26 -0.34 -8.17
C VAL A 85 5.53 0.95 -7.82
N ALA A 86 4.26 0.82 -7.46
CA ALA A 86 3.48 1.86 -6.81
C ALA A 86 3.18 1.40 -5.38
N HIS A 87 3.80 2.02 -4.37
CA HIS A 87 3.70 1.54 -2.98
C HIS A 87 3.41 2.65 -1.95
N LYS A 88 2.97 2.23 -0.77
CA LYS A 88 2.76 3.11 0.38
C LYS A 88 3.26 2.44 1.65
N ILE A 89 4.40 2.95 2.14
CA ILE A 89 5.00 2.49 3.39
C ILE A 89 4.23 2.95 4.64
N GLY A 90 4.29 2.15 5.70
CA GLY A 90 3.82 2.51 7.05
C GLY A 90 4.84 2.13 8.12
N SER A 91 5.10 3.03 9.07
CA SER A 91 6.06 2.79 10.15
C SER A 91 5.60 3.46 11.43
N TYR A 92 5.49 2.68 12.50
CA TYR A 92 5.22 3.19 13.85
C TYR A 92 5.71 2.17 14.88
N ASP A 93 6.71 2.54 15.70
CA ASP A 93 7.31 1.66 16.71
C ASP A 93 7.73 0.29 16.11
N GLU A 94 7.17 -0.82 16.58
CA GLU A 94 7.41 -2.19 16.08
C GLU A 94 6.68 -2.52 14.76
N PHE A 95 5.79 -1.64 14.28
CA PHE A 95 4.95 -1.87 13.11
C PHE A 95 5.63 -1.35 11.84
N ILE A 96 6.06 -2.28 10.97
CA ILE A 96 6.69 -1.97 9.69
C ILE A 96 5.90 -2.64 8.57
N HIS A 97 5.37 -1.83 7.67
CA HIS A 97 4.42 -2.26 6.65
C HIS A 97 4.77 -1.67 5.28
N ASP A 98 4.33 -2.37 4.25
CA ASP A 98 4.24 -1.81 2.90
C ASP A 98 3.08 -2.47 2.15
N MET A 99 2.44 -1.72 1.27
CA MET A 99 1.37 -2.20 0.40
C MET A 99 1.48 -1.51 -0.95
N GLY A 100 1.29 -2.26 -2.03
CA GLY A 100 1.51 -1.74 -3.36
C GLY A 100 1.13 -2.68 -4.48
N ILE A 101 1.40 -2.21 -5.69
CA ILE A 101 1.17 -2.92 -6.94
C ILE A 101 2.49 -2.98 -7.70
N LEU A 102 2.84 -4.19 -8.11
CA LEU A 102 4.05 -4.51 -8.85
C LEU A 102 3.69 -4.66 -10.33
N GLU A 103 4.34 -3.87 -11.17
CA GLU A 103 4.07 -3.77 -12.61
C GLU A 103 4.93 -4.76 -13.42
N THR A 104 4.81 -6.04 -13.06
CA THR A 104 5.22 -7.16 -13.92
C THR A 104 4.35 -7.23 -15.18
N PRO A 105 4.72 -7.99 -16.23
CA PRO A 105 3.87 -8.18 -17.41
C PRO A 105 2.45 -8.63 -17.07
N HIS A 106 2.33 -9.52 -16.08
CA HIS A 106 1.07 -9.82 -15.39
C HIS A 106 1.12 -9.16 -14.01
N PRO A 107 0.58 -7.93 -13.84
CA PRO A 107 0.74 -7.16 -12.61
C PRO A 107 0.02 -7.82 -11.42
N PHE A 108 0.52 -7.60 -10.22
CA PHE A 108 -0.08 -8.13 -8.99
C PHE A 108 -0.04 -7.11 -7.84
N ALA A 109 -1.03 -7.19 -6.96
CA ALA A 109 -1.06 -6.43 -5.71
C ALA A 109 -0.44 -7.25 -4.57
N LEU A 110 0.27 -6.58 -3.66
CA LEU A 110 0.92 -7.18 -2.51
C LEU A 110 0.73 -6.28 -1.29
N ALA A 111 0.47 -6.89 -0.12
CA ALA A 111 0.38 -6.19 1.14
C ALA A 111 1.08 -7.01 2.23
N ILE A 112 2.10 -6.43 2.87
CA ILE A 112 2.88 -7.09 3.93
C ILE A 112 2.86 -6.21 5.17
N PHE A 113 2.29 -6.75 6.26
CA PHE A 113 2.20 -6.10 7.56
C PHE A 113 3.00 -6.91 8.57
N THR A 114 4.00 -6.30 9.19
CA THR A 114 4.84 -6.93 10.23
C THR A 114 4.73 -6.18 11.56
N LYS A 115 4.86 -6.93 12.66
CA LYS A 115 5.09 -6.39 14.00
C LYS A 115 6.28 -7.13 14.59
N GLY A 116 7.34 -6.42 14.97
CA GLY A 116 8.51 -7.04 15.58
C GLY A 116 9.52 -6.04 16.12
N PRO A 117 10.46 -6.49 16.96
CA PRO A 117 11.39 -5.61 17.68
C PRO A 117 12.53 -5.06 16.81
N ASP A 118 12.69 -5.55 15.57
CA ASP A 118 13.81 -5.21 14.69
C ASP A 118 13.30 -4.66 13.35
N ASN A 119 13.21 -3.33 13.28
CA ASN A 119 12.66 -2.64 12.11
C ASN A 119 13.47 -2.88 10.83
N ALA A 120 14.79 -3.03 10.95
CA ALA A 120 15.66 -3.30 9.81
C ALA A 120 15.39 -4.70 9.24
N LYS A 121 15.22 -5.71 10.10
CA LYS A 121 14.82 -7.06 9.66
C LYS A 121 13.44 -7.08 9.04
N SER A 122 12.48 -6.35 9.59
CA SER A 122 11.13 -6.26 9.00
C SER A 122 11.16 -5.62 7.61
N ALA A 123 11.91 -4.53 7.42
CA ALA A 123 12.06 -3.90 6.11
C ALA A 123 12.77 -4.82 5.10
N ALA A 124 13.85 -5.49 5.51
CA ALA A 124 14.57 -6.46 4.68
C ALA A 124 13.71 -7.69 4.32
N PHE A 125 12.85 -8.13 5.24
CA PHE A 125 11.89 -9.20 4.99
C PHE A 125 10.89 -8.81 3.89
N ILE A 126 10.32 -7.61 3.97
CA ILE A 126 9.39 -7.11 2.95
C ILE A 126 10.07 -7.08 1.57
N ALA A 127 11.28 -6.56 1.48
CA ALA A 127 12.05 -6.53 0.23
C ALA A 127 12.32 -7.95 -0.31
N SER A 128 12.78 -8.86 0.54
CA SER A 128 13.09 -10.24 0.12
C SER A 128 11.88 -11.00 -0.39
N VAL A 129 10.72 -10.87 0.26
CA VAL A 129 9.48 -11.51 -0.19
C VAL A 129 9.01 -10.90 -1.51
N THR A 130 9.11 -9.58 -1.64
CA THR A 130 8.72 -8.86 -2.88
C THR A 130 9.53 -9.36 -4.07
N ASP A 131 10.86 -9.43 -3.95
CA ASP A 131 11.73 -9.88 -5.05
C ASP A 131 11.47 -11.34 -5.43
N LYS A 132 11.22 -12.22 -4.45
CA LYS A 132 10.90 -13.63 -4.72
C LYS A 132 9.59 -13.79 -5.47
N LEU A 133 8.55 -13.06 -5.06
CA LEU A 133 7.25 -13.08 -5.74
C LEU A 133 7.35 -12.46 -7.13
N TRP A 134 8.13 -11.39 -7.29
CA TRP A 134 8.42 -10.82 -8.59
C TRP A 134 9.02 -11.88 -9.53
N GLN A 135 10.05 -12.60 -9.08
CA GLN A 135 10.69 -13.63 -9.90
C GLN A 135 9.70 -14.71 -10.33
N LEU A 136 8.94 -15.29 -9.39
CA LEU A 136 7.91 -16.29 -9.71
C LEU A 136 6.88 -15.74 -10.72
N GLN A 137 6.43 -14.51 -10.53
CA GLN A 137 5.45 -13.87 -11.42
C GLN A 137 5.98 -13.61 -12.84
N VAL A 138 7.29 -13.41 -13.03
CA VAL A 138 7.85 -13.18 -14.36
C VAL A 138 8.36 -14.45 -15.04
N SER A 139 8.71 -15.50 -14.28
CA SER A 139 9.28 -16.74 -14.83
C SER A 139 8.34 -17.92 -14.88
N GLU A 140 7.32 -17.97 -14.01
CA GLU A 140 6.45 -19.14 -13.83
C GLU A 140 4.96 -18.82 -14.00
N TYR A 141 4.61 -17.61 -14.43
CA TYR A 141 3.21 -17.28 -14.69
C TYR A 141 2.63 -18.22 -15.76
N PRO A 142 1.48 -18.87 -15.51
CA PRO A 142 0.94 -19.86 -16.42
C PRO A 142 0.56 -19.21 -17.76
N ASN A 143 0.83 -19.91 -18.85
CA ASN A 143 0.32 -19.52 -20.16
C ASN A 143 -1.22 -19.51 -20.11
N GLN A 144 -1.82 -18.39 -20.55
CA GLN A 144 -3.26 -18.26 -20.72
C GLN A 144 -3.75 -18.93 -22.01
#